data_AF-A0A0B7NU18-F1
#
_entry.id   AF-A0A0B7NU18-F1
#
_cell.length_a   1.000
_cell.length_b   1.000
_cell.length_c   1.000
_cell.angle_alpha   90.00
_cell.angle_beta   90.00
_cell.angle_gamma   90.00
#
_symmetry.space_group_name_H-M   'P 1'
#
loop_
_entity.id
_entity.type
_entity.pdbx_description
1 polymer ?
#
loop_
_entity_poly.entity_id
_entity_poly.type
_entity_poly.pdbx_seq_one_letter_code
_entity_poly.pdbx_strand_id
1 'polypeptide(L)'
;MTLVRDAREQLQAAKRAIYEYRHPNTAPATNPIIIDSKPSLHKAEDCELSDRVSLTNAVFAGTDNGLIKTTETVFFDIERFVLHLELYRYFHISEDPMDIDDIVPSTCLNLPETHTVGPKQIAQQTELTSYTSSLVIKKKRTTAGHQVMEAEELLSGCSIHQSTTAEELDRNYQEHEQCRESVRSFYYSNNQRKRRRHLELSKKRAHDRIAAAERKASGFKEGGKALVMFVGDRGHGVGSRIKGHQRGGGTWKQEIHGRDTPTMITNEYNSSHTCLFCFQKLSHPLQTIGDKVKTTNGSFICINDKCPNAFKVVCRDQVSALAIGLAGLASILFGVTFPCFDQQPCRLKR
;
A
#
# COMPACT_ATOMS: atom_id res chain seq x y z
N MET A 1 -26.39 -3.52 -28.09
CA MET A 1 -25.04 -3.56 -28.72
C MET A 1 -24.58 -2.21 -29.23
N THR A 2 -25.48 -1.34 -29.72
CA THR A 2 -25.17 0.03 -30.21
C THR A 2 -24.81 1.01 -29.08
N LEU A 3 -25.49 0.95 -27.94
CA LEU A 3 -25.26 1.84 -26.78
C LEU A 3 -23.87 1.72 -26.12
N VAL A 4 -23.23 0.53 -26.19
CA VAL A 4 -21.90 0.29 -25.60
C VAL A 4 -20.78 0.78 -26.52
N ARG A 5 -21.03 0.82 -27.84
CA ARG A 5 -20.11 1.42 -28.82
C ARG A 5 -20.06 2.94 -28.67
N ASP A 6 -21.22 3.57 -28.49
CA ASP A 6 -21.32 5.02 -28.23
C ASP A 6 -20.56 5.43 -26.97
N ALA A 7 -20.71 4.70 -25.87
CA ALA A 7 -19.98 5.00 -24.63
C ALA A 7 -18.45 4.90 -24.80
N ARG A 8 -17.96 3.95 -25.61
CA ARG A 8 -16.53 3.78 -25.89
C ARG A 8 -15.98 4.89 -26.78
N GLU A 9 -16.74 5.28 -27.80
CA GLU A 9 -16.36 6.38 -28.71
C GLU A 9 -16.40 7.73 -28.00
N GLN A 10 -17.40 7.96 -27.14
CA GLN A 10 -17.47 9.15 -26.28
C GLN A 10 -16.30 9.21 -25.30
N LEU A 11 -15.93 8.07 -24.68
CA LEU A 11 -14.78 8.00 -23.79
C LEU A 11 -13.47 8.29 -24.54
N GLN A 12 -13.32 7.78 -25.76
CA GLN A 12 -12.12 7.98 -26.58
C GLN A 12 -12.03 9.39 -27.15
N ALA A 13 -13.16 10.02 -27.48
CA ALA A 13 -13.25 11.42 -27.86
C ALA A 13 -12.92 12.34 -26.67
N ALA A 14 -13.43 12.04 -25.47
CA ALA A 14 -13.09 12.77 -24.24
C ALA A 14 -11.59 12.66 -23.90
N LYS A 15 -11.00 11.47 -24.07
CA LYS A 15 -9.54 11.27 -23.93
C LYS A 15 -8.74 12.16 -24.88
N ARG A 16 -9.13 12.24 -26.16
CA ARG A 16 -8.46 13.10 -27.16
C ARG A 16 -8.63 14.59 -26.83
N ALA A 17 -9.84 15.02 -26.48
CA ALA A 17 -10.10 16.42 -26.13
C ALA A 17 -9.30 16.87 -24.89
N ILE A 18 -9.18 16.02 -23.86
CA ILE A 18 -8.37 16.30 -22.67
C ILE A 18 -6.88 16.33 -23.01
N TYR A 19 -6.41 15.45 -23.90
CA TYR A 19 -5.03 15.41 -24.36
C TYR A 19 -4.66 16.66 -25.18
N GLU A 20 -5.49 17.03 -26.14
CA GLU A 20 -5.31 18.20 -27.03
C GLU A 20 -5.38 19.52 -26.26
N TYR A 21 -6.28 19.64 -25.29
CA TYR A 21 -6.35 20.81 -24.40
C TYR A 21 -5.06 21.03 -23.58
N ARG A 22 -4.32 19.95 -23.29
CA ARG A 22 -3.12 20.01 -22.43
C ARG A 22 -1.81 20.23 -23.16
N HIS A 23 -1.74 19.96 -24.46
CA HIS A 23 -0.49 20.01 -25.21
C HIS A 23 -0.63 20.78 -26.53
N PRO A 24 -0.97 22.08 -26.48
CA PRO A 24 -1.18 22.84 -27.72
C PRO A 24 0.09 22.97 -28.57
N ASN A 25 1.30 22.73 -28.05
CA ASN A 25 2.56 22.85 -28.80
C ASN A 25 3.78 22.05 -28.25
N THR A 26 3.60 20.93 -27.55
CA THR A 26 4.74 20.12 -27.04
C THR A 26 4.84 18.79 -27.77
N ALA A 27 5.98 18.53 -28.41
CA ALA A 27 6.33 17.21 -28.89
C ALA A 27 6.23 16.19 -27.75
N PRO A 28 5.69 14.98 -27.97
CA PRO A 28 5.35 14.05 -26.91
C PRO A 28 6.62 13.62 -26.17
N ALA A 29 6.80 14.11 -24.94
CA ALA A 29 7.83 13.60 -24.05
C ALA A 29 7.40 12.18 -23.62
N THR A 30 8.06 11.19 -24.22
CA THR A 30 7.91 9.73 -24.03
C THR A 30 6.57 9.14 -24.44
N ASN A 31 6.62 8.21 -25.41
CA ASN A 31 5.47 7.36 -25.73
C ASN A 31 5.03 6.63 -24.45
N PRO A 32 3.73 6.65 -24.10
CA PRO A 32 3.22 5.99 -22.92
C PRO A 32 3.50 4.49 -22.97
N ILE A 33 3.82 3.90 -21.82
CA ILE A 33 4.02 2.45 -21.71
C ILE A 33 2.66 1.78 -21.81
N ILE A 34 2.44 1.01 -22.88
CA ILE A 34 1.18 0.31 -23.09
C ILE A 34 1.12 -0.92 -22.19
N ILE A 35 0.23 -0.89 -21.21
CA ILE A 35 -0.05 -2.00 -20.30
C ILE A 35 -1.07 -2.92 -20.96
N ASP A 36 -0.65 -4.13 -21.29
CA ASP A 36 -1.53 -5.23 -21.68
C ASP A 36 -1.73 -6.20 -20.50
N SER A 37 -2.25 -7.40 -20.78
CA SER A 37 -2.45 -8.42 -19.75
C SER A 37 -1.15 -9.09 -19.28
N LYS A 38 0.03 -8.66 -19.76
CA LYS A 38 1.31 -9.27 -19.40
C LYS A 38 1.87 -8.71 -18.09
N PRO A 39 2.66 -9.53 -17.38
CA PRO A 39 3.38 -9.08 -16.20
C PRO A 39 4.27 -7.87 -16.49
N SER A 40 4.17 -6.85 -15.64
CA SER A 40 4.95 -5.63 -15.75
C SER A 40 4.97 -4.87 -14.42
N LEU A 41 5.96 -4.00 -14.23
CA LEU A 41 6.06 -3.12 -13.08
C LEU A 41 6.50 -1.73 -13.52
N HIS A 42 5.56 -0.78 -13.49
CA HIS A 42 5.79 0.60 -13.92
C HIS A 42 5.08 1.58 -13.00
N LYS A 43 5.31 2.89 -13.16
CA LYS A 43 4.47 3.89 -12.50
C LYS A 43 3.20 4.12 -13.29
N ALA A 44 2.07 4.30 -12.60
CA ALA A 44 0.78 4.52 -13.24
C ALA A 44 0.78 5.75 -14.17
N GLU A 45 1.50 6.81 -13.80
CA GLU A 45 1.61 8.06 -14.56
C GLU A 45 2.36 7.93 -15.90
N ASP A 46 3.13 6.86 -16.08
CA ASP A 46 3.91 6.58 -17.29
C ASP A 46 3.18 5.58 -18.22
N CYS A 47 1.98 5.15 -17.85
CA CYS A 47 1.28 4.02 -18.47
C CYS A 47 -0.05 4.40 -19.12
N GLU A 48 -0.40 3.67 -20.18
CA GLU A 48 -1.74 3.66 -20.77
C GLU A 48 -2.27 2.23 -20.87
N LEU A 49 -3.55 2.03 -20.61
CA LEU A 49 -4.15 0.71 -20.73
C LEU A 49 -4.41 0.35 -22.20
N SER A 50 -3.92 -0.81 -22.63
CA SER A 50 -4.15 -1.35 -23.96
C SER A 50 -5.63 -1.63 -24.23
N ASP A 51 -6.09 -1.34 -25.45
CA ASP A 51 -7.41 -1.74 -25.96
C ASP A 51 -7.68 -3.25 -25.92
N ARG A 52 -6.63 -4.06 -25.73
CA ARG A 52 -6.73 -5.53 -25.59
C ARG A 52 -7.26 -5.96 -24.22
N VAL A 53 -7.19 -5.09 -23.21
CA VAL A 53 -7.72 -5.37 -21.88
C VAL A 53 -9.19 -4.95 -21.85
N SER A 54 -10.09 -5.95 -21.79
CA SER A 54 -11.51 -5.68 -21.66
C SER A 54 -11.83 -5.20 -20.24
N LEU A 55 -12.17 -3.91 -20.09
CA LEU A 55 -12.51 -3.31 -18.79
C LEU A 55 -13.62 -4.05 -18.04
N THR A 56 -14.63 -4.51 -18.76
CA THR A 56 -15.77 -5.27 -18.20
C THR A 56 -15.41 -6.67 -17.75
N ASN A 57 -14.28 -7.20 -18.24
CA ASN A 57 -13.75 -8.51 -17.90
C ASN A 57 -12.41 -8.37 -17.17
N ALA A 58 -12.18 -7.24 -16.52
CA ALA A 58 -11.00 -6.98 -15.71
C ALA A 58 -11.40 -6.84 -14.23
N VAL A 59 -10.47 -7.24 -13.37
CA VAL A 59 -10.51 -6.95 -11.94
C VAL A 59 -9.34 -6.01 -11.66
N PHE A 60 -9.62 -4.92 -10.98
CA PHE A 60 -8.63 -3.97 -10.52
C PHE A 60 -8.37 -4.17 -9.03
N ALA A 61 -7.15 -3.93 -8.60
CA ALA A 61 -6.79 -4.02 -7.20
C ALA A 61 -6.05 -2.76 -6.77
N GLY A 62 -6.40 -2.20 -5.63
CA GLY A 62 -5.61 -1.16 -4.97
C GLY A 62 -5.01 -1.70 -3.67
N THR A 63 -3.71 -1.51 -3.47
CA THR A 63 -2.97 -2.05 -2.32
C THR A 63 -2.29 -0.93 -1.54
N ASP A 64 -2.66 -0.80 -0.27
CA ASP A 64 -2.03 0.05 0.73
C ASP A 64 -0.96 -0.74 1.50
N ASN A 65 0.29 -0.26 1.45
CA ASN A 65 1.40 -0.83 2.22
C ASN A 65 1.46 -0.18 3.61
N GLY A 66 0.56 -0.59 4.49
CA GLY A 66 0.44 -0.02 5.82
C GLY A 66 1.67 -0.26 6.74
N LEU A 67 1.77 0.57 7.79
CA LEU A 67 2.84 0.48 8.79
C LEU A 67 2.58 -0.57 9.88
N ILE A 68 1.31 -0.84 10.20
CA ILE A 68 0.85 -1.75 11.28
C ILE A 68 0.24 -3.01 10.68
N LYS A 69 -0.80 -2.87 9.84
CA LYS A 69 -1.16 -3.89 8.87
C LYS A 69 -0.11 -3.85 7.78
N THR A 70 0.49 -4.97 7.42
CA THR A 70 1.60 -4.93 6.45
C THR A 70 1.09 -4.59 5.08
N THR A 71 -0.06 -5.16 4.68
CA THR A 71 -0.77 -4.74 3.48
C THR A 71 -2.27 -4.90 3.59
N GLU A 72 -3.00 -3.96 3.00
CA GLU A 72 -4.45 -4.03 2.79
C GLU A 72 -4.72 -3.90 1.29
N THR A 73 -5.48 -4.83 0.71
CA THR A 73 -5.82 -4.79 -0.72
C THR A 73 -7.32 -4.83 -0.92
N VAL A 74 -7.81 -3.94 -1.78
CA VAL A 74 -9.21 -3.89 -2.20
C VAL A 74 -9.31 -4.29 -3.66
N PHE A 75 -10.18 -5.25 -3.97
CA PHE A 75 -10.52 -5.61 -5.35
C PHE A 75 -11.81 -4.90 -5.77
N PHE A 76 -11.86 -4.44 -7.01
CA PHE A 76 -13.02 -3.74 -7.57
C PHE A 76 -13.08 -3.92 -9.09
N ASP A 77 -14.27 -3.72 -9.66
CA ASP A 77 -14.52 -3.79 -11.10
C ASP A 77 -14.69 -2.40 -11.71
N ILE A 78 -14.96 -2.36 -13.01
CA ILE A 78 -15.16 -1.10 -13.73
C ILE A 78 -16.44 -0.37 -13.28
N GLU A 79 -17.49 -1.09 -12.91
CA GLU A 79 -18.75 -0.47 -12.43
C GLU A 79 -18.51 0.32 -11.16
N ARG A 80 -17.72 -0.24 -10.24
CA ARG A 80 -17.28 0.46 -9.04
C ARG A 80 -16.48 1.71 -9.37
N PHE A 81 -15.58 1.66 -10.35
CA PHE A 81 -14.81 2.83 -10.75
C PHE A 81 -15.70 3.93 -11.33
N VAL A 82 -16.64 3.57 -12.21
CA VAL A 82 -17.61 4.50 -12.81
C VAL A 82 -18.47 5.17 -11.74
N LEU A 83 -18.96 4.42 -10.74
CA LEU A 83 -19.68 5.00 -9.61
C LEU A 83 -18.86 6.11 -8.91
N HIS A 84 -17.57 5.90 -8.67
CA HIS A 84 -16.72 6.89 -8.02
C HIS A 84 -16.46 8.11 -8.92
N LEU A 85 -16.43 7.95 -10.24
CA LEU A 85 -16.38 9.08 -11.18
C LEU A 85 -17.65 9.92 -11.13
N GLU A 86 -18.83 9.28 -11.14
CA GLU A 86 -20.11 10.00 -11.04
C GLU A 86 -20.26 10.72 -9.70
N LEU A 87 -19.85 10.07 -8.60
CA LEU A 87 -19.79 10.71 -7.28
C LEU A 87 -18.86 11.93 -7.27
N TYR A 88 -17.68 11.82 -7.88
CA TYR A 88 -16.75 12.96 -7.98
C TYR A 88 -17.38 14.11 -8.77
N ARG A 89 -17.98 13.80 -9.92
CA ARG A 89 -18.68 14.77 -10.75
C ARG A 89 -19.81 15.46 -9.99
N TYR A 90 -20.64 14.69 -9.28
CA TYR A 90 -21.76 15.22 -8.51
C TYR A 90 -21.30 16.20 -7.42
N PHE A 91 -20.28 15.85 -6.62
CA PHE A 91 -19.86 16.69 -5.49
C PHE A 91 -18.94 17.86 -5.88
N HIS A 92 -18.26 17.83 -7.03
CA HIS A 92 -17.22 18.82 -7.37
C HIS A 92 -17.41 19.52 -8.72
N ILE A 93 -18.28 19.02 -9.61
CA ILE A 93 -18.44 19.56 -10.97
C ILE A 93 -19.89 19.99 -11.24
N SER A 94 -20.88 19.23 -10.78
CA SER A 94 -22.30 19.50 -11.04
C SER A 94 -22.82 20.66 -10.19
N GLU A 95 -23.49 21.62 -10.83
CA GLU A 95 -24.32 22.62 -10.15
C GLU A 95 -25.78 22.17 -10.03
N ASP A 96 -26.19 21.17 -10.83
CA ASP A 96 -27.54 20.64 -10.82
C ASP A 96 -27.73 19.58 -9.71
N PRO A 97 -28.82 19.69 -8.91
CA PRO A 97 -29.14 18.75 -7.87
C PRO A 97 -29.71 17.46 -8.47
N MET A 98 -28.83 16.53 -8.84
CA MET A 98 -29.24 15.14 -9.02
C MET A 98 -29.57 14.50 -7.66
N ASP A 99 -30.55 13.61 -7.61
CA ASP A 99 -30.79 12.83 -6.40
C ASP A 99 -29.64 11.82 -6.21
N ILE A 100 -29.04 11.80 -5.01
CA ILE A 100 -27.96 10.87 -4.67
C ILE A 100 -28.46 9.42 -4.73
N ASP A 101 -29.75 9.20 -4.46
CA ASP A 101 -30.36 7.88 -4.49
C ASP A 101 -30.43 7.30 -5.91
N ASP A 102 -30.41 8.15 -6.94
CA ASP A 102 -30.31 7.72 -8.35
C ASP A 102 -28.87 7.34 -8.76
N ILE A 103 -27.86 7.90 -8.08
CA ILE A 103 -26.44 7.68 -8.38
C ILE A 103 -25.91 6.46 -7.62
N VAL A 104 -26.33 6.27 -6.37
CA VAL A 104 -25.75 5.26 -5.47
C VAL A 104 -26.78 4.17 -5.17
N PRO A 105 -26.72 3.01 -5.84
CA PRO A 105 -27.47 1.85 -5.39
C PRO A 105 -27.14 1.54 -3.94
N SER A 106 -28.14 1.18 -3.13
CA SER A 106 -27.97 0.88 -1.70
C SER A 106 -26.90 -0.18 -1.40
N THR A 107 -26.67 -1.10 -2.36
CA THR A 107 -25.62 -2.13 -2.31
C THR A 107 -24.20 -1.57 -2.41
N CYS A 108 -24.03 -0.36 -2.94
CA CYS A 108 -22.74 0.28 -3.19
C CYS A 108 -22.27 1.22 -2.06
N LEU A 109 -23.09 1.44 -1.03
CA LEU A 109 -22.76 2.28 0.14
C LEU A 109 -21.73 1.66 1.09
N ASN A 110 -21.43 0.37 0.93
CA ASN A 110 -20.38 -0.31 1.68
C ASN A 110 -19.10 -0.33 0.86
N LEU A 111 -17.96 -0.11 1.51
CA LEU A 111 -16.66 -0.32 0.86
C LEU A 111 -16.49 -1.82 0.53
N PRO A 112 -15.81 -2.18 -0.58
CA PRO A 112 -15.57 -3.58 -0.92
C PRO A 112 -14.74 -4.27 0.16
N GLU A 113 -14.92 -5.58 0.31
CA GLU A 113 -14.13 -6.39 1.24
C GLU A 113 -12.63 -6.32 0.92
N THR A 114 -11.81 -6.44 1.97
CA THR A 114 -10.36 -6.35 1.86
C THR A 114 -9.67 -7.69 2.02
N HIS A 115 -8.56 -7.85 1.32
CA HIS A 115 -7.56 -8.87 1.59
C HIS A 115 -6.46 -8.26 2.47
N THR A 116 -6.47 -8.59 3.76
CA THR A 116 -5.49 -8.11 4.73
C THR A 116 -4.39 -9.14 4.97
N VAL A 117 -3.13 -8.69 4.92
CA VAL A 117 -1.97 -9.47 5.39
C VAL A 117 -1.30 -8.76 6.54
N GLY A 118 -1.32 -9.40 7.71
CA GLY A 118 -0.76 -8.86 8.94
C GLY A 118 0.71 -9.27 9.18
N PRO A 119 1.46 -8.51 9.99
CA PRO A 119 2.86 -8.82 10.30
C PRO A 119 3.05 -10.16 11.01
N LYS A 120 2.08 -10.57 11.85
CA LYS A 120 2.09 -11.88 12.52
C LYS A 120 2.04 -13.02 11.53
N GLN A 121 1.15 -12.93 10.54
CA GLN A 121 1.00 -13.93 9.48
C GLN A 121 2.28 -14.03 8.65
N ILE A 122 2.87 -12.89 8.27
CA ILE A 122 4.16 -12.86 7.54
C ILE A 122 5.26 -13.51 8.39
N ALA A 123 5.38 -13.14 9.67
CA ALA A 123 6.42 -13.68 10.55
C ALA A 123 6.27 -15.19 10.78
N GLN A 124 5.04 -15.71 10.81
CA GLN A 124 4.77 -17.14 10.88
C GLN A 124 5.16 -17.85 9.57
N GLN A 125 4.68 -17.35 8.43
CA GLN A 125 4.91 -18.00 7.13
C GLN A 125 6.39 -17.93 6.68
N THR A 126 7.10 -16.87 7.07
CA THR A 126 8.54 -16.71 6.82
C THR A 126 9.41 -17.41 7.87
N GLU A 127 8.82 -18.10 8.86
CA GLU A 127 9.51 -18.75 9.99
C GLU A 127 10.31 -17.82 10.92
N LEU A 128 10.19 -16.51 10.73
CA LEU A 128 10.85 -15.51 11.55
C LEU A 128 10.50 -15.65 13.04
N THR A 129 9.24 -16.01 13.35
CA THR A 129 8.80 -16.25 14.73
C THR A 129 9.57 -17.42 15.35
N SER A 130 9.71 -18.54 14.63
CA SER A 130 10.44 -19.72 15.11
C SER A 130 11.92 -19.41 15.30
N TYR A 131 12.54 -18.75 14.31
CA TYR A 131 13.92 -18.32 14.37
C TYR A 131 14.20 -17.41 15.59
N THR A 132 13.35 -16.40 15.79
CA THR A 132 13.49 -15.44 16.89
C THR A 132 13.30 -16.12 18.25
N SER A 133 12.27 -16.95 18.40
CA SER A 133 12.03 -17.71 19.63
C SER A 133 13.22 -18.63 19.95
N SER A 134 13.78 -19.30 18.96
CA SER A 134 14.96 -20.13 19.16
C SER A 134 16.19 -19.32 19.58
N LEU A 135 16.38 -18.12 19.05
CA LEU A 135 17.48 -17.24 19.48
C LEU A 135 17.31 -16.81 20.94
N VAL A 136 16.11 -16.40 21.33
CA VAL A 136 15.79 -16.02 22.71
C VAL A 136 16.01 -17.18 23.67
N ILE A 137 15.56 -18.39 23.31
CA ILE A 137 15.79 -19.59 24.12
C ILE A 137 17.28 -19.87 24.25
N LYS A 138 18.06 -19.77 23.16
CA LYS A 138 19.51 -20.00 23.19
C LYS A 138 20.22 -19.00 24.09
N LYS A 139 19.83 -17.72 24.03
CA LYS A 139 20.34 -16.68 24.93
C LYS A 139 20.11 -17.02 26.39
N LYS A 140 18.89 -17.41 26.75
CA LYS A 140 18.50 -17.74 28.14
C LYS A 140 19.02 -19.07 28.69
N ARG A 141 19.52 -19.98 27.85
CA ARG A 141 19.87 -21.36 28.28
C ARG A 141 21.36 -21.68 28.20
N THR A 142 22.16 -20.88 27.52
CA THR A 142 23.57 -21.19 27.28
C THR A 142 24.45 -20.15 27.94
N THR A 143 25.61 -20.53 28.46
CA THR A 143 26.56 -19.60 29.09
C THR A 143 26.97 -18.49 28.11
N ALA A 144 27.33 -18.87 26.88
CA ALA A 144 27.60 -17.91 25.80
C ALA A 144 26.39 -17.01 25.48
N GLY A 145 25.17 -17.52 25.67
CA GLY A 145 23.95 -16.76 25.49
C GLY A 145 23.73 -15.69 26.56
N HIS A 146 24.03 -16.01 27.82
CA HIS A 146 23.96 -15.06 28.94
C HIS A 146 25.02 -13.96 28.79
N GLN A 147 26.26 -14.32 28.44
CA GLN A 147 27.32 -13.37 28.13
C GLN A 147 26.91 -12.38 27.03
N VAL A 148 26.21 -12.85 26.00
CA VAL A 148 25.70 -11.98 24.93
C VAL A 148 24.55 -11.10 25.41
N MET A 149 23.68 -11.57 26.32
CA MET A 149 22.64 -10.72 26.90
C MET A 149 23.23 -9.58 27.71
N GLU A 150 24.21 -9.88 28.57
CA GLU A 150 24.94 -8.87 29.36
C GLU A 150 25.68 -7.88 28.45
N ALA A 151 26.38 -8.39 27.43
CA ALA A 151 27.03 -7.54 26.43
C ALA A 151 26.03 -6.64 25.69
N GLU A 152 24.88 -7.15 25.26
CA GLU A 152 23.86 -6.34 24.59
C GLU A 152 23.27 -5.25 25.51
N GLU A 153 23.09 -5.56 26.80
CA GLU A 153 22.61 -4.59 27.79
C GLU A 153 23.64 -3.48 28.01
N LEU A 154 24.91 -3.83 28.19
CA LEU A 154 26.02 -2.88 28.30
C LEU A 154 26.13 -1.98 27.06
N LEU A 155 26.16 -2.58 25.87
CA LEU A 155 26.30 -1.85 24.61
C LEU A 155 25.08 -0.96 24.29
N SER A 156 23.91 -1.23 24.88
CA SER A 156 22.75 -0.36 24.75
C SER A 156 22.94 1.00 25.42
N GLY A 157 23.80 1.08 26.46
CA GLY A 157 24.20 2.32 27.12
C GLY A 157 25.42 2.99 26.49
N CYS A 158 26.29 2.23 25.80
CA CYS A 158 27.54 2.72 25.21
C CYS A 158 27.37 3.14 23.74
N SER A 159 26.57 4.18 23.49
CA SER A 159 26.29 4.64 22.13
C SER A 159 27.43 5.48 21.54
N ILE A 160 28.15 4.93 20.57
CA ILE A 160 29.22 5.61 19.82
C ILE A 160 28.68 6.85 19.08
N HIS A 161 27.46 6.78 18.55
CA HIS A 161 26.86 7.86 17.77
C HIS A 161 26.32 9.02 18.62
N GLN A 162 26.12 8.79 19.91
CA GLN A 162 25.60 9.80 20.85
C GLN A 162 26.69 10.33 21.79
N SER A 163 27.93 9.84 21.65
CA SER A 163 29.07 10.35 22.40
C SER A 163 29.26 11.85 22.12
N THR A 164 29.34 12.63 23.19
CA THR A 164 29.46 14.09 23.12
C THR A 164 30.89 14.58 23.29
N THR A 165 31.77 13.76 23.89
CA THR A 165 33.20 14.05 24.03
C THR A 165 34.08 12.95 23.45
N ALA A 166 35.36 13.28 23.21
CA ALA A 166 36.34 12.33 22.71
C ALA A 166 36.64 11.21 23.71
N GLU A 167 36.67 11.53 25.01
CA GLU A 167 36.88 10.55 26.08
C GLU A 167 35.69 9.59 26.21
N GLU A 168 34.46 10.11 26.06
CA GLU A 168 33.25 9.30 26.04
C GLU A 168 33.23 8.36 24.82
N LEU A 169 33.64 8.87 23.66
CA LEU A 169 33.77 8.08 22.44
C LEU A 169 34.79 6.96 22.59
N ASP A 170 35.98 7.25 23.11
CA ASP A 170 37.04 6.26 23.31
C ASP A 170 36.63 5.17 24.29
N ARG A 171 36.04 5.53 25.44
CA ARG A 171 35.48 4.56 26.39
C ARG A 171 34.42 3.68 25.74
N ASN A 172 33.43 4.29 25.06
CA ASN A 172 32.38 3.53 24.38
C ASN A 172 32.97 2.57 23.33
N TYR A 173 33.95 3.03 22.56
CA TYR A 173 34.63 2.20 21.56
C TYR A 173 35.34 0.99 22.20
N GLN A 174 36.04 1.18 23.32
CA GLN A 174 36.70 0.10 24.04
C GLN A 174 35.70 -0.95 24.55
N GLU A 175 34.56 -0.53 25.09
CA GLU A 175 33.47 -1.46 25.52
C GLU A 175 32.93 -2.27 24.34
N HIS A 176 32.78 -1.65 23.16
CA HIS A 176 32.38 -2.35 21.93
C HIS A 176 33.42 -3.38 21.49
N GLU A 177 34.71 -3.06 21.53
CA GLU A 177 35.77 -4.01 21.17
C GLU A 177 35.84 -5.20 22.15
N GLN A 178 35.67 -4.97 23.45
CA GLN A 178 35.65 -6.05 24.46
C GLN A 178 34.48 -7.03 24.24
N CYS A 179 33.29 -6.51 23.92
CA CYS A 179 32.11 -7.34 23.68
C CYS A 179 32.11 -8.05 22.31
N ARG A 180 32.92 -7.57 21.37
CA ARG A 180 32.85 -7.89 19.94
C ARG A 180 32.94 -9.39 19.66
N GLU A 181 33.90 -10.09 20.25
CA GLU A 181 34.14 -11.50 19.93
C GLU A 181 33.00 -12.40 20.43
N SER A 182 32.53 -12.19 21.66
CA SER A 182 31.41 -12.92 22.25
C SER A 182 30.12 -12.74 21.44
N VAL A 183 29.80 -11.50 21.07
CA VAL A 183 28.62 -11.20 20.24
C VAL A 183 28.76 -11.82 18.85
N ARG A 184 29.93 -11.67 18.21
CA ARG A 184 30.15 -12.20 16.85
C ARG A 184 30.12 -13.71 16.81
N SER A 185 30.80 -14.39 17.74
CA SER A 185 30.86 -15.84 17.80
C SER A 185 29.46 -16.44 18.00
N PHE A 186 28.61 -15.81 18.82
CA PHE A 186 27.24 -16.24 19.02
C PHE A 186 26.37 -16.11 17.75
N TYR A 187 26.30 -14.91 17.17
CA TYR A 187 25.42 -14.61 16.03
C TYR A 187 25.92 -15.13 14.69
N TYR A 188 27.24 -15.17 14.49
CA TYR A 188 27.87 -15.59 13.24
C TYR A 188 28.50 -16.99 13.32
N SER A 189 28.19 -17.78 14.36
CA SER A 189 28.55 -19.21 14.39
C SER A 189 28.01 -19.96 13.17
N ASN A 190 28.70 -21.02 12.75
CA ASN A 190 28.31 -21.84 11.60
C ASN A 190 26.85 -22.34 11.69
N ASN A 191 26.39 -22.71 12.89
CA ASN A 191 25.02 -23.13 13.12
C ASN A 191 24.02 -21.99 12.92
N GLN A 192 24.33 -20.77 13.38
CA GLN A 192 23.46 -19.62 13.13
C GLN A 192 23.48 -19.19 11.68
N ARG A 193 24.62 -19.24 10.99
CA ARG A 193 24.69 -18.97 9.55
C ARG A 193 23.79 -19.92 8.75
N LYS A 194 23.80 -21.22 9.07
CA LYS A 194 22.91 -22.22 8.45
C LYS A 194 21.43 -21.90 8.71
N ARG A 195 21.05 -21.56 9.95
CA ARG A 195 19.68 -21.19 10.31
C ARG A 195 19.22 -19.90 9.65
N ARG A 196 20.07 -18.88 9.60
CA ARG A 196 19.79 -17.62 8.90
C ARG A 196 19.61 -17.85 7.40
N ARG A 197 20.46 -18.67 6.77
CA ARG A 197 20.29 -19.06 5.36
C ARG A 197 18.96 -19.78 5.13
N HIS A 198 18.57 -20.67 6.03
CA HIS A 198 17.26 -21.33 5.96
C HIS A 198 16.11 -20.33 6.06
N LEU A 199 16.18 -19.38 7.00
CA LEU A 199 15.22 -18.30 7.14
C LEU A 199 15.13 -17.44 5.86
N GLU A 200 16.26 -17.07 5.26
CA GLU A 200 16.30 -16.29 4.02
C GLU A 200 15.63 -17.03 2.85
N LEU A 201 15.85 -18.35 2.73
CA LEU A 201 15.21 -19.19 1.73
C LEU A 201 13.70 -19.37 1.99
N SER A 202 13.31 -19.62 3.24
CA SER A 202 11.91 -19.76 3.64
C SER A 202 11.15 -18.45 3.41
N LYS A 203 11.77 -17.32 3.76
CA LYS A 203 11.24 -15.97 3.53
C LYS A 203 10.91 -15.73 2.06
N LYS A 204 11.83 -16.04 1.14
CA LYS A 204 11.59 -15.87 -0.31
C LYS A 204 10.36 -16.66 -0.77
N ARG A 205 10.31 -17.96 -0.44
CA ARG A 205 9.18 -18.84 -0.79
C ARG A 205 7.86 -18.41 -0.12
N ALA A 206 7.92 -17.89 1.10
CA ALA A 206 6.75 -17.40 1.82
C ALA A 206 6.18 -16.14 1.16
N HIS A 207 7.04 -15.19 0.78
CA HIS A 207 6.62 -13.98 0.08
C HIS A 207 5.91 -14.31 -1.25
N ASP A 208 6.47 -15.23 -2.04
CA ASP A 208 5.84 -15.69 -3.29
C ASP A 208 4.45 -16.31 -3.02
N ARG A 209 4.32 -17.14 -1.97
CA ARG A 209 3.05 -17.74 -1.57
C ARG A 209 2.01 -16.71 -1.10
N ILE A 210 2.43 -15.68 -0.37
CA ILE A 210 1.55 -14.60 0.10
C ILE A 210 1.00 -13.83 -1.09
N ALA A 211 1.88 -13.40 -2.01
CA ALA A 211 1.47 -12.67 -3.20
C ALA A 211 0.55 -13.52 -4.11
N ALA A 212 0.85 -14.81 -4.27
CA ALA A 212 -0.02 -15.71 -5.02
C ALA A 212 -1.40 -15.90 -4.36
N ALA A 213 -1.46 -16.00 -3.03
CA ALA A 213 -2.72 -16.11 -2.30
C ALA A 213 -3.57 -14.84 -2.43
N GLU A 214 -2.95 -13.66 -2.42
CA GLU A 214 -3.63 -12.40 -2.67
C GLU A 214 -4.18 -12.30 -4.08
N ARG A 215 -3.39 -12.64 -5.11
CA ARG A 215 -3.90 -12.68 -6.49
C ARG A 215 -5.05 -13.66 -6.63
N LYS A 216 -4.99 -14.81 -5.97
CA LYS A 216 -6.09 -15.79 -5.94
C LYS A 216 -7.34 -15.25 -5.26
N ALA A 217 -7.20 -14.38 -4.25
CA ALA A 217 -8.33 -13.77 -3.55
C ALA A 217 -9.16 -12.83 -4.45
N SER A 218 -8.59 -12.31 -5.53
CA SER A 218 -9.32 -11.53 -6.54
C SER A 218 -10.37 -12.34 -7.31
N GLY A 219 -10.38 -13.67 -7.18
CA GLY A 219 -11.20 -14.55 -8.01
C GLY A 219 -10.66 -14.73 -9.42
N PHE A 220 -9.47 -14.18 -9.74
CA PHE A 220 -8.70 -14.51 -10.93
C PHE A 220 -8.35 -16.01 -10.90
N LYS A 221 -9.21 -16.83 -11.52
CA LYS A 221 -8.87 -18.20 -11.90
C LYS A 221 -8.39 -18.20 -13.36
N GLU A 222 -7.49 -19.13 -13.67
CA GLU A 222 -7.15 -19.55 -15.04
C GLU A 222 -8.46 -19.75 -15.83
N GLY A 223 -8.85 -18.77 -16.65
CA GLY A 223 -10.18 -18.77 -17.26
C GLY A 223 -10.75 -17.45 -17.79
N GLY A 224 -10.06 -16.30 -17.67
CA GLY A 224 -10.25 -15.21 -18.64
C GLY A 224 -10.48 -13.78 -18.12
N LYS A 225 -10.54 -13.50 -16.81
CA LYS A 225 -10.52 -12.10 -16.33
C LYS A 225 -9.10 -11.56 -16.28
N ALA A 226 -8.83 -10.33 -16.70
CA ALA A 226 -7.51 -9.71 -16.52
C ALA A 226 -7.39 -9.12 -15.11
N LEU A 227 -6.27 -9.30 -14.42
CA LEU A 227 -5.99 -8.63 -13.14
C LEU A 227 -5.01 -7.48 -13.38
N VAL A 228 -5.33 -6.30 -12.87
CA VAL A 228 -4.50 -5.10 -12.96
C VAL A 228 -4.33 -4.54 -11.54
N MET A 229 -3.10 -4.53 -11.04
CA MET A 229 -2.83 -4.17 -9.64
C MET A 229 -2.20 -2.79 -9.52
N PHE A 230 -2.66 -2.00 -8.57
CA PHE A 230 -2.11 -0.69 -8.20
C PHE A 230 -1.56 -0.77 -6.78
N VAL A 231 -0.29 -0.44 -6.60
CA VAL A 231 0.39 -0.49 -5.31
C VAL A 231 0.84 0.90 -4.93
N GLY A 232 0.55 1.31 -3.70
CA GLY A 232 1.00 2.59 -3.16
C GLY A 232 2.53 2.69 -3.08
N ASP A 233 3.05 3.88 -3.37
CA ASP A 233 4.48 4.21 -3.43
C ASP A 233 5.12 4.61 -2.09
N ARG A 234 4.34 4.63 -1.00
CA ARG A 234 4.82 4.98 0.36
C ARG A 234 4.67 3.78 1.31
N GLY A 235 4.91 4.03 2.60
CA GLY A 235 4.67 3.02 3.63
C GLY A 235 5.68 1.86 3.75
N HIS A 236 6.83 1.93 3.07
CA HIS A 236 7.84 0.88 2.92
C HIS A 236 8.49 0.32 4.21
N GLY A 237 8.04 0.67 5.42
CA GLY A 237 8.70 0.32 6.69
C GLY A 237 9.29 -1.11 6.72
N VAL A 238 10.63 -1.21 6.67
CA VAL A 238 11.35 -2.49 6.72
C VAL A 238 12.13 -2.58 8.02
N GLY A 239 12.06 -3.72 8.69
CA GLY A 239 13.01 -4.11 9.74
C GLY A 239 12.87 -3.41 11.09
N SER A 240 12.31 -2.20 11.13
CA SER A 240 11.93 -1.53 12.38
C SER A 240 10.73 -2.21 13.03
N ARG A 241 10.62 -2.09 14.37
CA ARG A 241 9.48 -2.59 15.14
C ARG A 241 8.54 -1.44 15.50
N ILE A 242 7.24 -1.68 15.42
CA ILE A 242 6.21 -0.78 15.97
C ILE A 242 5.32 -1.62 16.88
N LYS A 243 5.17 -1.19 18.15
CA LYS A 243 4.38 -1.92 19.16
C LYS A 243 4.76 -3.41 19.25
N GLY A 244 6.06 -3.72 19.13
CA GLY A 244 6.60 -5.08 19.17
C GLY A 244 6.48 -5.88 17.86
N HIS A 245 5.76 -5.39 16.85
CA HIS A 245 5.63 -6.03 15.54
C HIS A 245 6.75 -5.59 14.59
N GLN A 246 7.45 -6.54 13.98
CA GLN A 246 8.42 -6.25 12.93
C GLN A 246 7.70 -5.85 11.66
N ARG A 247 8.10 -4.72 11.07
CA ARG A 247 7.52 -4.25 9.82
C ARG A 247 8.09 -5.07 8.67
N GLY A 248 7.18 -5.77 7.98
CA GLY A 248 7.46 -6.62 6.83
C GLY A 248 7.19 -5.93 5.50
N GLY A 249 7.11 -4.60 5.47
CA GLY A 249 6.88 -3.82 4.25
C GLY A 249 8.09 -3.85 3.31
N GLY A 250 8.13 -2.88 2.38
CA GLY A 250 9.19 -2.73 1.39
C GLY A 250 8.70 -3.04 -0.04
N THR A 251 9.62 -2.99 -1.01
CA THR A 251 9.30 -3.13 -2.45
C THR A 251 9.06 -4.57 -2.89
N TRP A 252 9.31 -5.55 -2.02
CA TRP A 252 9.27 -6.96 -2.41
C TRP A 252 7.92 -7.39 -2.98
N LYS A 253 6.82 -6.79 -2.52
CA LYS A 253 5.46 -7.20 -2.91
C LYS A 253 5.10 -6.72 -4.32
N GLN A 254 5.33 -5.45 -4.62
CA GLN A 254 5.18 -4.91 -5.97
C GLN A 254 6.11 -5.61 -6.96
N GLU A 255 7.34 -5.96 -6.56
CA GLU A 255 8.28 -6.72 -7.38
C GLU A 255 7.80 -8.15 -7.68
N ILE A 256 7.17 -8.83 -6.72
CA ILE A 256 6.63 -10.17 -6.95
C ILE A 256 5.36 -10.09 -7.80
N HIS A 257 4.46 -9.15 -7.55
CA HIS A 257 3.27 -8.97 -8.38
C HIS A 257 3.63 -8.63 -9.82
N GLY A 258 4.60 -7.75 -10.05
CA GLY A 258 5.05 -7.38 -11.39
C GLY A 258 5.65 -8.53 -12.22
N ARG A 259 6.01 -9.66 -11.59
CA ARG A 259 6.46 -10.87 -12.29
C ARG A 259 5.32 -11.73 -12.84
N ASP A 260 4.10 -11.56 -12.29
CA ASP A 260 2.96 -12.42 -12.57
C ASP A 260 1.75 -11.67 -13.14
N THR A 261 1.64 -10.35 -12.93
CA THR A 261 0.47 -9.54 -13.33
C THR A 261 0.90 -8.09 -13.61
N PRO A 262 0.21 -7.36 -14.51
CA PRO A 262 0.48 -5.93 -14.68
C PRO A 262 0.26 -5.20 -13.36
N THR A 263 1.34 -4.58 -12.87
CA THR A 263 1.40 -3.92 -11.57
C THR A 263 1.91 -2.50 -11.75
N MET A 264 1.15 -1.53 -11.23
CA MET A 264 1.48 -0.12 -11.36
C MET A 264 1.69 0.48 -9.98
N ILE A 265 2.72 1.30 -9.86
CA ILE A 265 3.01 2.09 -8.67
C ILE A 265 2.20 3.39 -8.77
N THR A 266 1.39 3.66 -7.74
CA THR A 266 0.50 4.84 -7.67
C THR A 266 0.88 5.71 -6.48
N ASN A 267 0.84 7.02 -6.66
CA ASN A 267 1.03 7.99 -5.58
C ASN A 267 -0.06 7.86 -4.50
N GLU A 268 0.35 7.70 -3.24
CA GLU A 268 -0.57 7.61 -2.08
C GLU A 268 -1.05 8.97 -1.53
N TYR A 269 -0.92 10.07 -2.30
CA TYR A 269 -1.21 11.39 -1.76
C TYR A 269 -2.69 11.48 -1.32
N ASN A 270 -2.90 11.81 -0.04
CA ASN A 270 -4.21 12.02 0.57
C ASN A 270 -5.17 10.80 0.49
N SER A 271 -4.67 9.61 0.10
CA SER A 271 -5.45 8.38 -0.07
C SER A 271 -6.16 7.95 1.21
N SER A 272 -5.48 8.09 2.34
CA SER A 272 -5.96 7.70 3.67
C SER A 272 -6.81 8.76 4.38
N HIS A 273 -6.93 9.97 3.83
CA HIS A 273 -7.59 11.11 4.48
C HIS A 273 -8.75 11.68 3.67
N THR A 274 -9.14 11.05 2.56
CA THR A 274 -10.20 11.54 1.68
C THR A 274 -11.38 10.59 1.67
N CYS A 275 -12.59 11.12 1.78
CA CYS A 275 -13.80 10.33 1.65
C CYS A 275 -13.98 9.90 0.20
N LEU A 276 -14.18 8.61 -0.05
CA LEU A 276 -14.35 8.09 -1.41
C LEU A 276 -15.71 8.40 -2.02
N PHE A 277 -16.65 8.94 -1.23
CA PHE A 277 -18.00 9.25 -1.69
C PHE A 277 -18.18 10.72 -2.04
N CYS A 278 -17.67 11.63 -1.22
CA CYS A 278 -17.78 13.08 -1.47
C CYS A 278 -16.44 13.76 -1.77
N PHE A 279 -15.33 13.02 -1.73
CA PHE A 279 -13.96 13.50 -1.99
C PHE A 279 -13.51 14.68 -1.11
N GLN A 280 -14.18 14.90 0.02
CA GLN A 280 -13.74 15.82 1.07
C GLN A 280 -12.87 15.11 2.11
N LYS A 281 -12.13 15.89 2.91
CA LYS A 281 -11.30 15.34 3.98
C LYS A 281 -12.12 14.61 5.04
N LEU A 282 -11.61 13.46 5.46
CA LEU A 282 -12.12 12.69 6.58
C LEU A 282 -11.59 13.24 7.90
N SER A 283 -12.38 13.05 8.96
CA SER A 283 -12.01 13.40 10.34
C SER A 283 -11.82 12.14 11.18
N HIS A 284 -11.01 12.24 12.24
CA HIS A 284 -10.93 11.15 13.22
C HIS A 284 -12.20 11.12 14.08
N PRO A 285 -12.81 9.95 14.29
CA PRO A 285 -13.92 9.84 15.22
C PRO A 285 -13.42 10.12 16.64
N LEU A 286 -14.23 10.86 17.40
CA LEU A 286 -13.98 11.20 18.79
C LEU A 286 -14.72 10.23 19.69
N GLN A 287 -14.03 9.73 20.72
CA GLN A 287 -14.60 8.87 21.75
C GLN A 287 -14.31 9.48 23.12
N THR A 288 -15.35 9.60 23.94
CA THR A 288 -15.22 9.99 25.35
C THR A 288 -14.87 8.76 26.17
N ILE A 289 -13.73 8.78 26.85
CA ILE A 289 -13.29 7.73 27.78
C ILE A 289 -13.07 8.37 29.15
N GLY A 290 -14.05 8.20 30.04
CA GLY A 290 -14.14 8.99 31.28
C GLY A 290 -14.31 10.47 30.96
N ASP A 291 -13.54 11.34 31.63
CA ASP A 291 -13.61 12.80 31.43
C ASP A 291 -12.76 13.32 30.25
N LYS A 292 -12.15 12.41 29.46
CA LYS A 292 -11.23 12.79 28.37
C LYS A 292 -11.79 12.39 27.01
N VAL A 293 -11.81 13.35 26.09
CA VAL A 293 -12.08 13.12 24.66
C VAL A 293 -10.79 12.63 24.00
N LYS A 294 -10.85 11.48 23.32
CA LYS A 294 -9.73 10.91 22.56
C LYS A 294 -10.14 10.63 21.13
N THR A 295 -9.19 10.77 20.21
CA THR A 295 -9.36 10.35 18.82
C THR A 295 -9.12 8.86 18.68
N THR A 296 -9.94 8.18 17.88
CA THR A 296 -9.74 6.78 17.53
C THR A 296 -8.82 6.69 16.30
N ASN A 297 -7.60 6.22 16.53
CA ASN A 297 -6.61 6.02 15.47
C ASN A 297 -6.99 4.82 14.58
N GLY A 298 -6.79 4.95 13.27
CA GLY A 298 -7.01 3.88 12.29
C GLY A 298 -8.43 3.81 11.71
N SER A 299 -9.33 4.68 12.19
CA SER A 299 -10.68 4.84 11.65
C SER A 299 -10.93 6.30 11.32
N PHE A 300 -11.87 6.51 10.41
CA PHE A 300 -12.24 7.82 9.89
C PHE A 300 -13.76 7.96 9.76
N ILE A 301 -14.24 9.19 9.75
CA ILE A 301 -15.64 9.55 9.57
C ILE A 301 -15.74 10.71 8.58
N CYS A 302 -16.75 10.69 7.72
CA CYS A 302 -17.10 11.83 6.87
C CYS A 302 -18.08 12.73 7.63
N ILE A 303 -17.78 14.03 7.70
CA ILE A 303 -18.59 15.03 8.41
C ILE A 303 -19.49 15.85 7.49
N ASN A 304 -19.41 15.62 6.18
CA ASN A 304 -20.31 16.24 5.21
C ASN A 304 -21.67 15.56 5.30
N ASP A 305 -22.68 16.28 5.75
CA ASP A 305 -24.06 15.82 5.95
C ASP A 305 -24.74 15.37 4.65
N LYS A 306 -24.34 15.96 3.52
CA LYS A 306 -24.82 15.57 2.18
C LYS A 306 -24.13 14.32 1.62
N CYS A 307 -23.11 13.80 2.29
CA CYS A 307 -22.41 12.61 1.82
C CYS A 307 -23.26 11.35 2.07
N PRO A 308 -23.38 10.42 1.10
CA PRO A 308 -24.09 9.17 1.33
C PRO A 308 -23.42 8.28 2.41
N ASN A 309 -22.15 8.57 2.73
CA ASN A 309 -21.40 7.93 3.80
C ASN A 309 -21.15 8.87 4.99
N ALA A 310 -22.01 9.89 5.16
CA ALA A 310 -21.98 10.81 6.29
C ALA A 310 -22.06 10.03 7.60
N PHE A 311 -21.23 10.44 8.57
CA PHE A 311 -21.19 9.92 9.93
C PHE A 311 -20.92 8.41 10.09
N LYS A 312 -20.65 7.70 8.99
CA LYS A 312 -20.29 6.29 9.01
C LYS A 312 -18.79 6.13 9.25
N VAL A 313 -18.46 5.33 10.25
CA VAL A 313 -17.07 5.01 10.59
C VAL A 313 -16.52 4.01 9.58
N VAL A 314 -15.39 4.34 8.96
CA VAL A 314 -14.70 3.50 7.97
C VAL A 314 -13.26 3.21 8.39
N CYS A 315 -12.73 2.06 7.99
CA CYS A 315 -11.34 1.70 8.24
C CYS A 315 -10.41 2.51 7.32
N ARG A 316 -9.39 3.15 7.89
CA ARG A 316 -8.41 3.93 7.11
C ARG A 316 -7.74 3.11 6.01
N ASP A 317 -7.24 1.93 6.37
CA ASP A 317 -6.38 1.15 5.48
C ASP A 317 -7.18 0.66 4.26
N GLN A 318 -8.47 0.33 4.46
CA GLN A 318 -9.42 0.00 3.40
C GLN A 318 -9.71 1.20 2.47
N VAL A 319 -9.93 2.38 3.05
CA VAL A 319 -10.11 3.63 2.29
C VAL A 319 -8.87 3.94 1.45
N SER A 320 -7.68 3.86 2.07
CA SER A 320 -6.40 4.09 1.38
C SER A 320 -6.22 3.13 0.20
N ALA A 321 -6.44 1.82 0.44
CA ALA A 321 -6.29 0.79 -0.57
C ALA A 321 -7.21 1.04 -1.79
N LEU A 322 -8.49 1.33 -1.56
CA LEU A 322 -9.41 1.65 -2.66
C LEU A 322 -9.03 2.96 -3.36
N ALA A 323 -8.67 4.01 -2.61
CA ALA A 323 -8.21 5.28 -3.18
C ALA A 323 -7.01 5.10 -4.12
N ILE A 324 -6.02 4.29 -3.73
CA ILE A 324 -4.84 3.94 -4.55
C ILE A 324 -5.28 3.26 -5.85
N GLY A 325 -6.22 2.33 -5.77
CA GLY A 325 -6.79 1.66 -6.95
C GLY A 325 -7.50 2.63 -7.89
N LEU A 326 -8.38 3.48 -7.35
CA LEU A 326 -9.12 4.48 -8.13
C LEU A 326 -8.18 5.50 -8.78
N ALA A 327 -7.22 6.02 -8.03
CA ALA A 327 -6.22 6.97 -8.53
C ALA A 327 -5.36 6.37 -9.64
N GLY A 328 -4.90 5.14 -9.45
CA GLY A 328 -4.11 4.41 -10.44
C GLY A 328 -4.89 4.14 -11.72
N LEU A 329 -6.14 3.66 -11.59
CA LEU A 329 -7.00 3.37 -12.73
C LEU A 329 -7.34 4.63 -13.52
N ALA A 330 -7.66 5.73 -12.83
CA ALA A 330 -7.87 7.02 -13.48
C ALA A 330 -6.62 7.45 -14.25
N SER A 331 -5.43 7.32 -13.65
CA SER A 331 -4.17 7.71 -14.28
C SER A 331 -3.92 6.96 -15.59
N ILE A 332 -4.12 5.64 -15.62
CA ILE A 332 -3.87 4.84 -16.83
C ILE A 332 -4.98 4.97 -17.89
N LEU A 333 -6.20 5.37 -17.49
CA LEU A 333 -7.31 5.55 -18.43
C LEU A 333 -7.34 6.95 -19.04
N PHE A 334 -7.03 7.97 -18.24
CA PHE A 334 -7.21 9.39 -18.59
C PHE A 334 -5.92 10.20 -18.60
N GLY A 335 -4.79 9.62 -18.21
CA GLY A 335 -3.54 10.36 -17.99
C GLY A 335 -3.57 11.25 -16.74
N VAL A 336 -4.60 11.11 -15.90
CA VAL A 336 -4.78 11.87 -14.65
C VAL A 336 -5.49 11.11 -13.56
N THR A 337 -5.21 11.50 -12.33
CA THR A 337 -5.96 11.07 -11.15
C THR A 337 -7.01 12.11 -10.73
N PHE A 338 -7.84 11.74 -9.74
CA PHE A 338 -8.73 12.69 -9.06
C PHE A 338 -7.90 13.80 -8.41
N PRO A 339 -8.27 15.08 -8.56
CA PRO A 339 -7.51 16.21 -7.99
C PRO A 339 -7.18 16.11 -6.50
N CYS A 340 -8.07 15.50 -5.70
CA CYS A 340 -7.83 15.28 -4.27
C CYS A 340 -6.70 14.28 -3.96
N PHE A 341 -6.32 13.44 -4.93
CA PHE A 341 -5.23 12.47 -4.85
C PHE A 341 -3.98 12.91 -5.61
N ASP A 342 -4.02 14.08 -6.26
CA ASP A 342 -2.85 14.64 -6.91
C ASP A 342 -2.06 15.48 -5.91
N GLN A 343 -0.77 15.17 -5.73
CA GLN A 343 0.13 15.96 -4.88
C GLN A 343 0.41 17.34 -5.48
N GLN A 344 0.21 17.51 -6.79
CA GLN A 344 0.46 18.75 -7.52
C GLN A 344 -0.70 19.05 -8.49
N PRO A 345 -1.87 19.47 -7.99
CA PRO A 345 -3.03 19.78 -8.83
C PRO A 345 -2.78 20.88 -9.88
N CYS A 346 -1.65 21.60 -9.76
CA CYS A 346 -1.27 22.72 -10.64
C CYS A 346 -0.03 22.47 -11.53
N ARG A 347 0.40 21.22 -11.79
CA ARG A 347 1.32 21.00 -12.93
C ARG A 347 0.54 21.02 -14.25
N LEU A 348 0.11 22.22 -14.65
CA LEU A 348 0.26 22.61 -16.06
C LEU A 348 1.76 22.48 -16.35
N LYS A 349 2.17 21.32 -16.87
CA LYS A 349 3.54 21.12 -17.36
C LYS A 349 3.73 22.15 -18.47
N ARG A 350 4.55 23.17 -18.19
CA ARG A 350 4.94 24.19 -19.17
C ARG A 350 5.53 23.55 -20.41
#